data_AF-A0AAX4NEI4-F1
#
_entry.id   AF-A0AAX4NEI4-F1
#
_cell.length_a   1.000
_cell.length_b   1.000
_cell.length_c   1.000
_cell.angle_alpha   90.00
_cell.angle_beta   90.00
_cell.angle_gamma   90.00
#
_symmetry.space_group_name_H-M   'P 1'
#
loop_
_entity.id
_entity.type
_entity.pdbx_description
1 polymer ?
#
loop_
_entity_poly.entity_id
_entity_poly.type
_entity_poly.pdbx_seq_one_letter_code
_entity_poly.pdbx_strand_id
1 'polypeptide(L)'
;MRLIFHILYQGGEINIPKEIKNKFRKIIIRRNTSGFELDIHTDKLAESIESVKSLYDLQMISFPDSIERSFEIHGILNKDKIVELLKFSESLTLQERYWESHIILENLWKSSEGIRRSYFQGLILISASMVQYQMGNFSKSLEIYGRSCQLIRSSGINRDLLSKFPKNFSYPISLNYESMLPDE
;
A
#
# COMPACT_ATOMS: atom_id res chain seq x y z
N MET A 1 17.38 4.70 -7.36
CA MET A 1 16.06 5.27 -7.70
C MET A 1 15.08 4.12 -7.84
N ARG A 2 13.83 4.33 -7.44
CA ARG A 2 12.74 3.35 -7.66
C ARG A 2 12.14 3.53 -9.06
N LEU A 3 11.25 2.63 -9.50
CA LEU A 3 10.94 2.05 -10.84
C LEU A 3 9.54 1.41 -10.89
N ILE A 4 8.41 2.07 -10.63
CA ILE A 4 7.04 1.56 -10.67
C ILE A 4 6.45 1.75 -12.08
N PHE A 5 6.09 0.64 -12.72
CA PHE A 5 5.34 0.60 -13.97
C PHE A 5 3.99 -0.06 -13.72
N HIS A 6 2.91 0.57 -14.18
CA HIS A 6 1.59 -0.06 -14.22
C HIS A 6 1.42 -0.74 -15.57
N ILE A 7 1.07 -2.02 -15.54
CA ILE A 7 0.90 -2.85 -16.73
C ILE A 7 -0.50 -3.44 -16.66
N LEU A 8 -1.37 -2.99 -17.57
CA LEU A 8 -2.74 -3.46 -17.63
C LEU A 8 -2.78 -4.93 -18.03
N TYR A 9 -3.76 -5.67 -17.53
CA TYR A 9 -3.89 -7.08 -17.78
C TYR A 9 -4.07 -7.37 -19.29
N GLN A 10 -3.09 -8.04 -19.90
CA GLN A 10 -3.15 -8.47 -21.31
C GLN A 10 -3.55 -9.94 -21.48
N GLY A 11 -3.89 -10.64 -20.40
CA GLY A 11 -4.09 -12.09 -20.39
C GLY A 11 -2.77 -12.86 -20.22
N GLY A 12 -2.73 -13.79 -19.25
CA GLY A 12 -1.58 -14.70 -19.04
C GLY A 12 -0.75 -14.42 -17.78
N GLU A 13 0.20 -15.32 -17.51
CA GLU A 13 1.18 -15.11 -16.43
C GLU A 13 2.28 -14.14 -16.86
N ILE A 14 2.62 -13.23 -15.96
CA ILE A 14 3.71 -12.26 -16.15
C ILE A 14 5.02 -13.00 -15.95
N ASN A 15 5.81 -13.09 -17.02
CA ASN A 15 7.16 -13.63 -16.94
C ASN A 15 8.15 -12.56 -17.37
N ILE A 16 8.90 -12.03 -16.40
CA ILE A 16 10.04 -11.16 -16.69
C ILE A 16 11.25 -12.08 -16.96
N PRO A 17 11.82 -12.07 -18.18
CA PRO A 17 12.95 -12.91 -18.52
C PRO A 17 14.13 -12.69 -17.57
N LYS A 18 14.91 -13.76 -17.34
CA LYS A 18 16.05 -13.71 -16.40
C LYS A 18 17.08 -12.66 -16.83
N GLU A 19 17.28 -12.45 -18.12
CA GLU A 19 18.23 -11.45 -18.63
C GLU A 19 17.85 -10.04 -18.17
N ILE A 20 16.55 -9.75 -18.15
CA ILE A 20 16.02 -8.45 -17.72
C ILE A 20 16.00 -8.37 -16.18
N LYS A 21 15.69 -9.48 -15.49
CA LYS A 21 15.75 -9.51 -14.02
C LYS A 21 17.14 -9.15 -13.48
N ASN A 22 18.18 -9.66 -14.12
CA ASN A 22 19.57 -9.45 -13.69
C ASN A 22 20.07 -8.02 -13.91
N LYS A 23 19.36 -7.19 -14.68
CA LYS A 23 19.71 -5.78 -14.88
C LYS A 23 19.33 -4.89 -13.69
N PHE A 24 18.47 -5.38 -12.80
CA PHE A 24 17.92 -4.59 -11.71
C PHE A 24 18.39 -5.08 -10.35
N ARG A 25 18.63 -4.14 -9.42
CA ARG A 25 19.08 -4.51 -8.06
C ARG A 25 17.99 -5.24 -7.29
N LYS A 26 16.74 -4.83 -7.49
CA LYS A 26 15.56 -5.42 -6.87
C LYS A 26 14.36 -5.22 -7.78
N ILE A 27 13.51 -6.23 -7.83
CA ILE A 27 12.24 -6.21 -8.55
C ILE A 27 11.17 -6.75 -7.62
N ILE A 28 10.08 -6.00 -7.50
CA ILE A 28 8.88 -6.41 -6.80
C ILE A 28 7.77 -6.40 -7.84
N ILE A 29 7.02 -7.50 -7.92
CA ILE A 29 5.83 -7.60 -8.75
C ILE A 29 4.64 -7.59 -7.80
N ARG A 30 3.68 -6.71 -8.04
CA ARG A 30 2.41 -6.63 -7.30
C ARG A 30 1.27 -6.81 -8.30
N ARG A 31 0.31 -7.67 -7.99
CA ARG A 31 -0.87 -7.92 -8.83
C ARG A 31 -2.06 -7.13 -8.32
N ASN A 32 -2.76 -6.45 -9.21
CA ASN A 32 -3.98 -5.68 -8.96
C ASN A 32 -5.15 -6.41 -9.65
N THR A 33 -6.40 -5.99 -9.39
CA THR A 33 -7.56 -6.51 -10.13
C THR A 33 -7.52 -6.16 -11.62
N SER A 34 -6.89 -5.04 -11.98
CA SER A 34 -6.79 -4.53 -13.35
C SER A 34 -5.51 -4.93 -14.10
N GLY A 35 -4.55 -5.59 -13.44
CA GLY A 35 -3.24 -5.87 -14.02
C GLY A 35 -2.16 -6.12 -12.97
N PHE A 36 -1.00 -5.51 -13.18
CA PHE A 36 0.13 -5.63 -12.27
C PHE A 36 0.99 -4.37 -12.26
N GLU A 37 1.69 -4.20 -11.15
CA GLU A 37 2.74 -3.22 -10.96
C GLU A 37 4.10 -3.91 -10.93
N LEU A 38 5.04 -3.33 -11.67
CA LEU A 38 6.43 -3.70 -11.65
C LEU A 38 7.23 -2.62 -10.96
N ASP A 39 7.78 -2.91 -9.78
CA ASP A 39 8.53 -1.99 -8.94
C ASP A 39 10.02 -2.36 -8.90
N ILE A 40 10.83 -1.53 -9.54
CA ILE A 40 12.23 -1.79 -9.89
C ILE A 40 13.14 -0.82 -9.15
N HIS A 41 14.23 -1.32 -8.60
CA HIS A 41 15.28 -0.48 -8.05
C HIS A 41 16.48 -0.48 -9.00
N THR A 42 16.81 0.70 -9.52
CA THR A 42 17.84 0.89 -10.56
C THR A 42 18.66 2.17 -10.35
N ASP A 43 19.89 2.15 -10.86
CA ASP A 43 20.76 3.30 -11.06
C ASP A 43 20.85 3.75 -12.53
N LYS A 44 20.29 2.96 -13.47
CA LYS A 44 20.31 3.23 -14.91
C LYS A 44 18.91 3.43 -15.47
N LEU A 45 18.37 4.64 -15.33
CA LEU A 45 16.98 4.99 -15.67
C LEU A 45 16.59 4.62 -17.10
N ALA A 46 17.30 5.18 -18.09
CA ALA A 46 16.94 5.05 -19.49
C ALA A 46 16.96 3.59 -19.96
N GLU A 47 18.02 2.85 -19.62
CA GLU A 47 18.15 1.42 -19.94
C GLU A 47 17.04 0.58 -19.29
N SER A 48 16.62 0.94 -18.07
CA SER A 48 15.57 0.24 -17.35
C SER A 48 14.21 0.41 -18.02
N ILE A 49 13.87 1.64 -18.42
CA ILE A 49 12.63 1.95 -19.13
C ILE A 49 12.59 1.20 -20.46
N GLU A 50 13.67 1.23 -21.23
CA GLU A 50 13.76 0.54 -22.52
C GLU A 50 13.60 -0.98 -22.37
N SER A 51 14.26 -1.57 -21.35
CA SER A 51 14.18 -3.01 -21.07
C SER A 51 12.77 -3.47 -20.67
N VAL A 52 11.97 -2.62 -20.03
CA VAL A 52 10.58 -2.97 -19.67
C VAL A 52 9.64 -2.74 -20.86
N LYS A 53 9.84 -1.66 -21.63
CA LYS A 53 9.04 -1.33 -22.83
C LYS A 53 9.14 -2.39 -23.93
N SER A 54 10.27 -3.09 -24.02
CA SER A 54 10.43 -4.18 -24.98
C SER A 54 9.61 -5.44 -24.65
N LEU A 55 9.11 -5.57 -23.41
CA LEU A 55 8.36 -6.74 -22.96
C LEU A 55 6.85 -6.54 -22.96
N TYR A 56 6.38 -5.34 -22.67
CA TYR A 56 4.97 -5.05 -22.43
C TYR A 56 4.57 -3.75 -23.10
N ASP A 57 3.33 -3.67 -23.58
CA ASP A 57 2.76 -2.41 -24.02
C ASP A 57 2.44 -1.54 -22.79
N LEU A 58 3.40 -0.70 -22.41
CA LEU A 58 3.36 0.04 -21.16
C LEU A 58 2.45 1.26 -21.29
N GLN A 59 1.33 1.26 -20.57
CA GLN A 59 0.73 2.51 -20.12
C GLN A 59 1.57 3.06 -18.96
N MET A 60 2.63 3.78 -19.33
CA MET A 60 3.54 4.41 -18.39
C MET A 60 2.80 5.47 -17.56
N ILE A 61 2.47 5.14 -16.31
CA ILE A 61 2.08 6.11 -15.28
C ILE A 61 3.31 6.34 -14.40
N SER A 62 3.64 7.61 -14.18
CA SER A 62 4.97 8.09 -13.83
C SER A 62 5.45 7.79 -12.40
N PHE A 63 6.77 7.89 -12.27
CA PHE A 63 7.55 8.25 -11.08
C PHE A 63 7.00 9.50 -10.38
N PRO A 64 7.22 9.70 -9.06
CA PRO A 64 8.55 9.63 -8.43
C PRO A 64 8.67 8.96 -7.05
N ASP A 65 9.93 8.75 -6.65
CA ASP A 65 10.46 8.76 -5.26
C ASP A 65 9.92 9.94 -4.39
N SER A 66 9.02 10.77 -4.92
CA SER A 66 8.43 11.91 -4.25
C SER A 66 7.36 11.50 -3.25
N ILE A 67 6.60 10.40 -3.40
CA ILE A 67 5.57 10.08 -2.39
C ILE A 67 6.20 9.79 -1.03
N GLU A 68 7.29 9.02 -0.99
CA GLU A 68 8.02 8.77 0.27
C GLU A 68 8.57 10.07 0.88
N ARG A 69 9.10 11.00 0.05
CA ARG A 69 9.66 12.28 0.54
C ARG A 69 8.64 13.40 0.76
N SER A 70 7.52 13.40 0.04
CA SER A 70 6.54 14.51 0.03
C SER A 70 5.58 14.43 1.20
N PHE A 71 5.53 13.29 1.88
CA PHE A 71 4.65 13.06 3.01
C PHE A 71 5.39 12.87 4.33
N GLU A 72 6.71 13.13 4.40
CA GLU A 72 7.38 13.28 5.70
C GLU A 72 6.76 14.48 6.43
N ILE A 73 5.83 14.16 7.33
CA ILE A 73 5.14 15.15 8.15
C ILE A 73 5.95 15.29 9.43
N HIS A 74 6.41 16.51 9.69
CA HIS A 74 7.05 16.86 10.96
C HIS A 74 6.07 17.61 11.86
N GLY A 75 5.99 17.19 13.13
CA GLY A 75 5.20 17.86 14.17
C GLY A 75 3.84 17.24 14.47
N ILE A 76 3.11 17.89 15.39
CA ILE A 76 1.75 17.48 15.79
C ILE A 76 0.78 17.88 14.68
N LEU A 77 0.00 16.91 14.20
CA LEU A 77 -1.05 17.15 13.21
C LEU A 77 -2.34 17.62 13.88
N ASN A 78 -2.98 18.63 13.31
CA ASN A 78 -4.34 18.99 13.70
C ASN A 78 -5.36 17.99 13.13
N LYS A 79 -6.59 18.01 13.68
CA LYS A 79 -7.67 17.09 13.32
C LYS A 79 -8.01 17.13 11.82
N ASP A 80 -8.10 18.31 11.23
CA ASP A 80 -8.45 18.48 9.82
C ASP A 80 -7.42 17.83 8.89
N LYS A 81 -6.13 17.98 9.20
CA LYS A 81 -5.05 17.37 8.43
C LYS A 81 -5.05 15.85 8.56
N ILE A 82 -5.36 15.32 9.74
CA ILE A 82 -5.52 13.87 9.95
C ILE A 82 -6.65 13.33 9.05
N VAL A 83 -7.80 14.00 9.03
CA VAL A 83 -8.94 13.61 8.19
C VAL A 83 -8.59 13.67 6.70
N GLU A 84 -7.91 14.72 6.25
CA GLU A 84 -7.43 14.86 4.87
C GLU A 84 -6.52 13.68 4.46
N LEU A 85 -5.54 13.34 5.29
CA LEU A 85 -4.59 12.25 5.01
C LEU A 85 -5.27 10.89 5.03
N LEU A 86 -6.26 10.68 5.90
CA LEU A 86 -7.06 9.46 5.89
C LEU A 86 -7.90 9.32 4.63
N LYS A 87 -8.56 10.40 4.18
CA LYS A 87 -9.28 10.40 2.89
C LYS A 87 -8.37 10.09 1.71
N PHE A 88 -7.16 10.65 1.74
CA PHE A 88 -6.17 10.35 0.72
C PHE A 88 -5.74 8.88 0.75
N SER A 89 -5.44 8.35 1.94
CA SER A 89 -5.13 6.92 2.13
C SER A 89 -6.27 6.00 1.67
N GLU A 90 -7.53 6.38 1.90
CA GLU A 90 -8.72 5.66 1.42
C GLU A 90 -8.76 5.63 -0.11
N SER A 91 -8.57 6.79 -0.75
CA SER A 91 -8.52 6.89 -2.22
C SER A 91 -7.42 6.01 -2.85
N LEU A 92 -6.26 5.89 -2.18
CA LEU A 92 -5.16 5.03 -2.61
C LEU A 92 -5.53 3.55 -2.45
N THR A 93 -6.18 3.20 -1.34
CA THR A 93 -6.67 1.84 -1.05
C THR A 93 -7.68 1.38 -2.11
N LEU A 94 -8.60 2.26 -2.53
CA LEU A 94 -9.57 2.01 -3.60
C LEU A 94 -8.92 1.78 -4.98
N GLN A 95 -7.73 2.32 -5.20
CA GLN A 95 -6.92 2.12 -6.40
C GLN A 95 -5.94 0.93 -6.26
N GLU A 96 -6.04 0.15 -5.18
CA GLU A 96 -5.13 -0.95 -4.83
C GLU A 96 -3.67 -0.50 -4.64
N ARG A 97 -3.44 0.79 -4.36
CA ARG A 97 -2.14 1.40 -4.06
C ARG A 97 -1.81 1.30 -2.58
N TYR A 98 -1.74 0.07 -2.10
CA TYR A 98 -1.61 -0.23 -0.67
C TYR A 98 -0.25 0.17 -0.08
N TRP A 99 0.82 0.17 -0.89
CA TRP A 99 2.13 0.62 -0.45
C TRP A 99 2.14 2.12 -0.14
N GLU A 100 1.54 2.94 -1.00
CA GLU A 100 1.44 4.37 -0.78
C GLU A 100 0.50 4.71 0.37
N SER A 101 -0.63 4.01 0.48
CA SER A 101 -1.52 4.10 1.65
C SER A 101 -0.75 3.77 2.94
N HIS A 102 0.07 2.71 2.94
CA HIS A 102 0.92 2.34 4.07
C HIS A 102 1.86 3.49 4.50
N ILE A 103 2.51 4.17 3.57
CA ILE A 103 3.39 5.32 3.87
C ILE A 103 2.61 6.45 4.56
N ILE A 104 1.44 6.81 4.04
CA ILE A 104 0.59 7.86 4.64
C ILE A 104 0.19 7.49 6.08
N LEU A 105 -0.24 6.23 6.27
CA LEU A 105 -0.64 5.72 7.59
C LEU A 105 0.55 5.65 8.56
N GLU A 106 1.77 5.34 8.08
CA GLU A 106 2.97 5.35 8.90
C GLU A 106 3.30 6.76 9.42
N ASN A 107 3.10 7.79 8.60
CA ASN A 107 3.30 9.18 9.03
C ASN A 107 2.28 9.58 10.10
N LEU A 108 1.00 9.22 9.93
CA LEU A 108 -0.04 9.40 10.95
C LEU A 108 0.29 8.63 12.25
N TRP A 109 0.83 7.42 12.12
CA TRP A 109 1.27 6.61 13.25
C TRP A 109 2.42 7.28 14.01
N LYS A 110 3.44 7.78 13.30
CA LYS A 110 4.58 8.51 13.89
C LYS A 110 4.14 9.72 14.70
N SER A 111 3.14 10.47 14.22
CA SER A 111 2.57 11.63 14.90
C SER A 111 1.49 11.31 15.95
N SER A 112 1.30 10.04 16.31
CA SER A 112 0.22 9.60 17.21
C SER A 112 0.72 8.86 18.44
N GLU A 113 -0.09 8.90 19.50
CA GLU A 113 0.18 8.26 20.78
C GLU A 113 -1.03 7.42 21.26
N GLY A 114 -0.80 6.60 22.29
CA GLY A 114 -1.85 5.81 22.96
C GLY A 114 -2.72 4.97 22.01
N ILE A 115 -4.04 5.16 22.14
CA ILE A 115 -5.07 4.42 21.39
C ILE A 115 -4.95 4.66 19.88
N ARG A 116 -4.72 5.91 19.46
CA ARG A 116 -4.57 6.26 18.02
C ARG A 116 -3.36 5.59 17.40
N ARG A 117 -2.26 5.51 18.15
CA ARG A 117 -1.05 4.82 17.67
C ARG A 117 -1.32 3.34 17.40
N SER A 118 -2.03 2.67 18.31
CA SER A 118 -2.41 1.27 18.13
C SER A 118 -3.40 1.09 16.97
N TYR A 119 -4.33 2.04 16.79
CA TYR A 119 -5.25 2.09 15.65
C TYR A 119 -4.51 2.18 14.31
N PHE A 120 -3.66 3.19 14.14
CA PHE A 120 -2.92 3.38 12.89
C PHE A 120 -1.98 2.20 12.61
N GLN A 121 -1.36 1.62 13.64
CA GLN A 121 -0.58 0.39 13.48
C GLN A 121 -1.43 -0.76 12.92
N GLY A 122 -2.69 -0.86 13.33
CA GLY A 122 -3.66 -1.81 12.78
C GLY A 122 -3.90 -1.56 11.29
N LEU A 123 -4.19 -0.32 10.90
CA LEU A 123 -4.40 0.05 9.49
C LEU A 123 -3.16 -0.21 8.63
N ILE A 124 -1.97 0.12 9.14
CA ILE A 124 -0.67 -0.17 8.49
C ILE A 124 -0.52 -1.66 8.20
N LEU A 125 -0.90 -2.52 9.15
CA LEU A 125 -0.87 -3.97 8.97
C LEU A 125 -1.88 -4.45 7.94
N ILE A 126 -3.06 -3.82 7.85
CA ILE A 126 -4.02 -4.12 6.78
C ILE A 126 -3.39 -3.82 5.42
N SER A 127 -2.82 -2.62 5.21
CA SER A 127 -2.16 -2.28 3.96
C SER A 127 -0.99 -3.22 3.65
N ALA A 128 -0.17 -3.58 4.66
CA ALA A 128 0.92 -4.54 4.50
C ALA A 128 0.42 -5.95 4.12
N SER A 129 -0.70 -6.39 4.68
CA SER A 129 -1.36 -7.65 4.30
C SER A 129 -1.77 -7.63 2.83
N MET A 130 -2.35 -6.54 2.36
CA MET A 130 -2.73 -6.40 0.95
C MET A 130 -1.50 -6.43 0.04
N VAL A 131 -0.42 -5.72 0.38
CA VAL A 131 0.85 -5.79 -0.38
C VAL A 131 1.38 -7.22 -0.48
N GLN A 132 1.34 -8.01 0.61
CA GLN A 132 1.72 -9.42 0.56
C GLN A 132 0.82 -10.24 -0.36
N TYR A 133 -0.49 -9.96 -0.37
CA TYR A 133 -1.41 -10.61 -1.30
C TYR A 133 -1.06 -10.29 -2.75
N GLN A 134 -0.80 -9.02 -3.07
CA GLN A 134 -0.38 -8.57 -4.39
C GLN A 134 0.91 -9.27 -4.85
N MET A 135 1.82 -9.58 -3.92
CA MET A 135 3.07 -10.30 -4.19
C MET A 135 2.89 -11.83 -4.31
N GLY A 136 1.68 -12.36 -4.13
CA GLY A 136 1.38 -13.80 -4.16
C GLY A 136 1.68 -14.53 -2.84
N ASN A 137 2.02 -13.81 -1.77
CA ASN A 137 2.34 -14.38 -0.46
C ASN A 137 1.07 -14.56 0.39
N PHE A 138 0.12 -15.37 -0.11
CA PHE A 138 -1.24 -15.45 0.45
C PHE A 138 -1.28 -15.86 1.94
N SER A 139 -0.54 -16.89 2.35
CA SER A 139 -0.52 -17.31 3.76
C SER A 139 0.01 -16.21 4.68
N LYS A 140 1.04 -15.47 4.24
CA LYS A 140 1.61 -14.35 5.01
C LYS A 140 0.65 -13.17 5.06
N SER A 141 -0.04 -12.90 3.96
CA SER A 141 -1.11 -11.89 3.90
C SER A 141 -2.19 -12.16 4.95
N LEU A 142 -2.71 -13.39 5.02
CA LEU A 142 -3.74 -13.79 5.98
C LEU A 142 -3.25 -13.69 7.43
N GLU A 143 -2.00 -14.10 7.71
CA GLU A 143 -1.39 -13.98 9.04
C GLU A 143 -1.31 -12.52 9.50
N ILE A 144 -0.79 -11.63 8.64
CA ILE A 144 -0.68 -10.19 8.93
C ILE A 144 -2.07 -9.58 9.12
N TYR A 145 -3.04 -9.98 8.30
CA TYR A 145 -4.42 -9.51 8.43
C TYR A 145 -5.03 -9.89 9.78
N GLY A 146 -4.90 -11.16 10.20
CA GLY A 146 -5.37 -11.62 11.50
C GLY A 146 -4.78 -10.82 12.66
N ARG A 147 -3.47 -10.54 12.60
CA ARG A 147 -2.78 -9.68 13.58
C ARG A 147 -3.32 -8.24 13.57
N SER A 148 -3.63 -7.69 12.39
CA SER A 148 -4.23 -6.36 12.28
C SER A 148 -5.59 -6.29 12.99
N CYS A 149 -6.45 -7.29 12.78
CA CYS A 149 -7.76 -7.36 13.42
C CYS A 149 -7.65 -7.49 14.93
N GLN A 150 -6.71 -8.28 15.44
CA GLN A 150 -6.45 -8.38 16.87
C GLN A 150 -6.02 -7.05 17.46
N LEU A 151 -5.10 -6.35 16.79
CA LEU A 151 -4.59 -5.06 17.26
C LEU A 151 -5.69 -4.00 17.31
N ILE A 152 -6.49 -3.89 16.25
CA ILE A 152 -7.63 -2.96 16.17
C ILE A 152 -8.69 -3.29 17.23
N ARG A 153 -8.97 -4.57 17.49
CA ARG A 153 -9.90 -4.96 18.58
C ARG A 153 -9.35 -4.59 19.95
N SER A 154 -8.04 -4.71 20.15
CA SER A 154 -7.38 -4.44 21.43
C SER A 154 -7.08 -2.96 21.69
N SER A 155 -7.18 -2.09 20.69
CA SER A 155 -6.81 -0.66 20.83
C SER A 155 -7.81 0.15 21.64
N GLY A 156 -8.93 -0.41 22.08
CA GLY A 156 -9.93 0.28 22.90
C GLY A 156 -10.87 1.20 22.12
N ILE A 157 -10.87 1.09 20.79
CA ILE A 157 -11.81 1.78 19.90
C ILE A 157 -13.24 1.28 20.18
N ASN A 158 -14.24 2.18 20.11
CA ASN A 158 -15.64 1.84 20.31
C ASN A 158 -16.10 0.68 19.38
N ARG A 159 -16.92 -0.22 19.92
CA ARG A 159 -17.54 -1.37 19.23
C ARG A 159 -18.21 -1.01 17.92
N ASP A 160 -18.79 0.18 17.82
CA ASP A 160 -19.45 0.64 16.58
C ASP A 160 -18.44 0.80 15.44
N LEU A 161 -17.25 1.33 15.72
CA LEU A 161 -16.18 1.46 14.72
C LEU A 161 -15.60 0.08 14.37
N LEU A 162 -15.42 -0.80 15.36
CA LEU A 162 -15.00 -2.19 15.13
C LEU A 162 -15.97 -2.96 14.21
N SER A 163 -17.26 -2.65 14.28
CA SER A 163 -18.27 -3.30 13.44
C SER A 163 -18.14 -2.95 11.95
N LYS A 164 -17.52 -1.79 11.64
CA LYS A 164 -17.30 -1.32 10.27
C LYS A 164 -16.06 -1.97 9.63
N PHE A 165 -15.16 -2.55 10.41
CA PHE A 165 -13.99 -3.24 9.87
C PHE A 165 -14.40 -4.58 9.23
N PRO A 166 -13.84 -4.93 8.06
CA PRO A 166 -14.08 -6.25 7.48
C PRO A 166 -13.63 -7.32 8.49
N LYS A 167 -14.50 -8.28 8.78
CA LYS A 167 -14.22 -9.35 9.76
C LYS A 167 -13.40 -10.48 9.15
N ASN A 168 -13.56 -10.66 7.84
CA ASN A 168 -12.90 -11.67 7.04
C ASN A 168 -12.00 -10.96 6.04
N PHE A 169 -10.90 -11.64 5.69
CA PHE A 169 -10.03 -11.17 4.63
C PHE A 169 -10.79 -11.10 3.30
N SER A 170 -10.60 -10.01 2.57
CA SER A 170 -11.04 -9.85 1.19
C SER A 170 -10.00 -9.07 0.40
N TYR A 171 -9.88 -9.36 -0.88
CA TYR A 171 -9.05 -8.60 -1.81
C TYR A 171 -9.88 -8.26 -3.07
N PRO A 172 -9.92 -6.99 -3.51
CA PRO A 172 -9.36 -5.82 -2.84
C PRO A 172 -10.13 -5.53 -1.55
N ILE A 173 -9.46 -4.91 -0.57
CA ILE A 173 -10.14 -4.45 0.64
C ILE A 173 -10.75 -3.06 0.41
N SER A 174 -11.95 -2.85 0.94
CA SER A 174 -12.59 -1.54 1.00
C SER A 174 -12.64 -1.12 2.47
N LEU A 175 -12.06 0.06 2.76
CA LEU A 175 -12.03 0.65 4.09
C LEU A 175 -12.52 2.09 3.97
N ASN A 176 -13.42 2.50 4.85
CA ASN A 176 -13.84 3.89 4.98
C ASN A 176 -13.18 4.47 6.23
N TYR A 177 -12.03 5.12 6.07
CA TYR A 177 -11.20 5.52 7.21
C TYR A 177 -11.81 6.69 8.01
N GLU A 178 -12.52 7.60 7.34
CA GLU A 178 -13.17 8.75 7.99
C GLU A 178 -14.22 8.28 9.02
N SER A 179 -15.06 7.32 8.63
CA SER A 179 -16.07 6.77 9.52
C SER A 179 -15.52 5.87 10.64
N MET A 180 -14.20 5.62 10.65
CA MET A 180 -13.49 4.71 11.55
C MET A 180 -12.51 5.43 12.49
N LEU A 181 -12.46 6.78 12.47
CA LEU A 181 -11.64 7.55 13.40
C LEU A 181 -12.13 7.40 14.85
N PRO A 182 -11.27 7.01 15.80
CA PRO A 182 -11.62 7.07 17.22
C PRO A 182 -11.76 8.53 17.68
N ASP A 183 -12.77 8.77 18.51
CA ASP A 183 -12.94 10.04 19.24
C ASP A 183 -11.75 10.28 20.19
N GLU A 184 -11.55 11.55 20.57
CA GLU A 184 -10.51 11.98 21.54
C GLU A 184 -10.64 11.30 22.91
#